data_AF-A0A2N3Y3G5-F1
#
_entry.id   AF-A0A2N3Y3G5-F1
#
_cell.length_a   1.000
_cell.length_b   1.000
_cell.length_c   1.000
_cell.angle_alpha   90.00
_cell.angle_beta   90.00
_cell.angle_gamma   90.00
#
_symmetry.space_group_name_H-M   'P 1'
#
loop_
_entity.id
_entity.type
_entity.pdbx_description
1 polymer ?
#
loop_
_entity_poly.entity_id
_entity_poly.type
_entity_poly.pdbx_seq_one_letter_code
_entity_poly.pdbx_strand_id
1 'polypeptide(L)'
;MVSIDIPPHPWWKPGLDLHRGGDSYAHLLSATRGLLDAVAGVDAPEAVLAEVAGEVSRIAGRLNSYTTSDESQIAGTRMDLPGRGHPLVVPYRTTSWTSVRMTAEVTFTRIHLGDGGAVHGGVTALLFDEVLGRFANHGRQPARTAFLHVNYRRLVPLDVDLDILTKVDRAEGRKLYITAELSHDGTVLADAEGLFVAVSAQ
;
A
#
# COMPACT_ATOMS: atom_id res chain seq x y z
N MET A 1 10.56 -11.66 -12.74
CA MET A 1 10.32 -10.25 -12.36
C MET A 1 9.73 -9.56 -13.58
N VAL A 2 8.44 -9.23 -13.56
CA VAL A 2 7.82 -8.49 -14.68
C VAL A 2 8.38 -7.08 -14.62
N SER A 3 9.06 -6.63 -15.67
CA SER A 3 9.51 -5.25 -15.78
C SER A 3 8.28 -4.36 -15.97
N ILE A 4 7.79 -3.79 -14.89
CA ILE A 4 6.72 -2.79 -14.95
C ILE A 4 7.39 -1.47 -15.30
N ASP A 5 7.07 -0.91 -16.45
CA ASP A 5 7.51 0.43 -16.80
C ASP A 5 6.80 1.42 -15.86
N ILE A 6 7.55 2.00 -14.94
CA ILE A 6 7.04 2.97 -13.98
C ILE A 6 7.25 4.34 -14.60
N PRO A 7 6.23 4.98 -15.19
CA PRO A 7 6.38 6.29 -15.77
C PRO A 7 6.73 7.31 -14.67
N PRO A 8 7.40 8.40 -15.07
CA PRO A 8 7.70 9.49 -14.17
C PRO A 8 6.42 10.02 -13.53
N HIS A 9 6.42 10.05 -12.20
CA HIS A 9 5.35 10.61 -11.40
C HIS A 9 5.67 12.09 -11.13
N PRO A 10 4.70 13.01 -11.24
CA PRO A 10 4.97 14.45 -11.12
C PRO A 10 5.44 14.91 -9.73
N TRP A 11 5.23 14.09 -8.69
CA TRP A 11 5.78 14.33 -7.34
C TRP A 11 7.17 13.71 -7.12
N TRP A 12 7.71 13.03 -8.12
CA TRP A 12 9.05 12.45 -8.04
C TRP A 12 10.03 13.36 -8.74
N LYS A 13 11.12 13.69 -8.04
CA LYS A 13 12.24 14.37 -8.66
C LYS A 13 12.78 13.46 -9.78
N PRO A 14 13.08 14.01 -10.97
CA PRO A 14 13.85 13.28 -11.98
C PRO A 14 15.11 12.68 -11.34
N GLY A 15 15.38 11.39 -11.57
CA GLY A 15 16.53 10.70 -10.98
C GLY A 15 16.33 10.11 -9.58
N LEU A 16 15.07 9.90 -9.15
CA LEU A 16 14.79 9.13 -7.93
C LEU A 16 15.40 7.72 -8.03
N ASP A 17 16.37 7.41 -7.18
CA ASP A 17 16.91 6.06 -7.06
C ASP A 17 15.82 5.13 -6.48
N LEU A 18 15.28 4.27 -7.34
CA LEU A 18 14.24 3.30 -6.98
C LEU A 18 14.78 2.12 -6.17
N HIS A 19 16.08 2.11 -5.86
CA HIS A 19 16.75 1.08 -5.06
C HIS A 19 17.39 1.65 -3.80
N ARG A 20 17.00 2.86 -3.37
CA ARG A 20 17.51 3.48 -2.14
C ARG A 20 17.42 2.55 -0.93
N GLY A 21 18.51 2.50 -0.17
CA GLY A 21 18.68 1.59 0.97
C GLY A 21 18.93 0.13 0.60
N GLY A 22 18.95 -0.21 -0.69
CA GLY A 22 19.27 -1.54 -1.22
C GLY A 22 18.40 -2.65 -0.66
N ASP A 23 18.95 -3.86 -0.67
CA ASP A 23 18.32 -5.06 -0.10
C ASP A 23 18.20 -4.96 1.43
N SER A 24 19.11 -4.23 2.09
CA SER A 24 19.07 -4.01 3.54
C SER A 24 17.78 -3.33 4.00
N TYR A 25 17.30 -2.33 3.24
CA TYR A 25 16.01 -1.70 3.53
C TYR A 25 14.84 -2.68 3.32
N ALA A 26 14.88 -3.48 2.25
CA ALA A 26 13.85 -4.49 1.98
C ALA A 26 13.77 -5.53 3.11
N HIS A 27 14.93 -6.00 3.59
CA HIS A 27 15.02 -6.92 4.73
C HIS A 27 14.51 -6.29 6.02
N LEU A 28 14.91 -5.04 6.32
CA LEU A 28 14.43 -4.31 7.50
C LEU A 28 12.90 -4.13 7.45
N LEU A 29 12.35 -3.77 6.30
CA LEU A 29 10.91 -3.63 6.11
C LEU A 29 10.17 -4.97 6.30
N SER A 30 10.69 -6.05 5.73
CA SER A 30 10.13 -7.39 5.90
C SER A 30 10.14 -7.82 7.38
N ALA A 31 11.26 -7.59 8.08
CA ALA A 31 11.36 -7.88 9.52
C ALA A 31 10.40 -7.01 10.35
N THR A 32 10.23 -5.74 9.98
CA THR A 32 9.29 -4.83 10.64
C THR A 32 7.84 -5.30 10.47
N ARG A 33 7.46 -5.75 9.27
CA ARG A 33 6.13 -6.31 9.02
C ARG A 33 5.91 -7.63 9.80
N GLY A 34 6.94 -8.47 9.88
CA GLY A 34 6.90 -9.67 10.72
C GLY A 34 6.73 -9.35 12.21
N LEU A 35 7.41 -8.33 12.73
CA LEU A 35 7.22 -7.85 14.10
C LEU A 35 5.79 -7.35 14.32
N LEU A 36 5.27 -6.56 13.39
CA LEU A 36 3.90 -6.04 13.41
C LEU A 36 2.85 -7.16 13.46
N ASP A 37 3.02 -8.21 12.64
CA ASP A 37 2.15 -9.40 12.68
C ASP A 37 2.26 -10.17 14.01
N ALA A 38 3.49 -10.32 14.53
CA ALA A 38 3.72 -10.99 15.81
C ALA A 38 3.05 -10.23 16.97
N VAL A 39 3.18 -8.90 17.00
CA VAL A 39 2.52 -8.04 18.00
C VAL A 39 1.00 -8.12 17.88
N ALA A 40 0.45 -8.15 16.66
CA ALA A 40 -1.00 -8.25 16.47
C ALA A 40 -1.59 -9.59 16.96
N GLY A 41 -0.77 -10.65 17.04
CA GLY A 41 -1.19 -11.97 17.49
C GLY A 41 -0.72 -12.37 18.88
N VAL A 42 -0.05 -11.49 19.62
CA VAL A 42 0.60 -11.87 20.88
C VAL A 42 -0.40 -11.95 22.04
N ASP A 43 -0.32 -13.05 22.78
CA ASP A 43 -0.85 -13.18 24.13
C ASP A 43 0.27 -13.79 24.99
N ALA A 44 0.98 -12.93 25.72
CA ALA A 44 2.19 -13.30 26.45
C ALA A 44 2.20 -12.64 27.84
N PRO A 45 2.95 -13.19 28.82
CA PRO A 45 3.08 -12.58 30.13
C PRO A 45 3.59 -11.13 30.07
N GLU A 46 3.09 -10.27 30.95
CA GLU A 46 3.45 -8.86 31.02
C GLU A 46 4.96 -8.62 31.07
N ALA A 47 5.70 -9.45 31.82
CA ALA A 47 7.15 -9.35 31.91
C ALA A 47 7.86 -9.53 30.55
N VAL A 48 7.36 -10.46 29.72
CA VAL A 48 7.88 -10.68 28.36
C VAL A 48 7.54 -9.49 27.46
N LEU A 49 6.32 -8.97 27.55
CA LEU A 49 5.91 -7.79 26.78
C LEU A 49 6.76 -6.56 27.12
N ALA A 50 7.05 -6.34 28.41
CA ALA A 50 7.86 -5.24 28.88
C ALA A 50 9.32 -5.34 28.39
N GLU A 51 9.91 -6.54 28.44
CA GLU A 51 11.25 -6.81 27.93
C GLU A 51 11.35 -6.49 26.43
N VAL A 52 10.48 -7.10 25.62
CA VAL A 52 10.45 -6.92 24.16
C VAL A 52 10.14 -5.47 23.77
N ALA A 53 9.23 -4.79 24.48
CA ALA A 53 8.95 -3.38 24.24
C ALA A 53 10.19 -2.50 24.45
N GLY A 54 11.04 -2.82 25.42
CA GLY A 54 12.33 -2.16 25.62
C GLY A 54 13.29 -2.38 24.45
N GLU A 55 13.29 -3.56 23.85
CA GLU A 55 14.10 -3.86 22.67
C GLU A 55 13.65 -3.12 21.42
N VAL A 56 12.35 -3.15 21.14
CA VAL A 56 11.74 -2.43 20.02
C VAL A 56 12.01 -0.92 20.16
N SER A 57 11.86 -0.37 21.36
CA SER A 57 12.14 1.04 21.64
C SER A 57 13.60 1.41 21.37
N ARG A 58 14.55 0.54 21.70
CA ARG A 58 15.98 0.74 21.41
C ARG A 58 16.27 0.71 19.90
N ILE A 59 15.64 -0.21 19.17
CA ILE A 59 15.75 -0.30 17.71
C ILE A 59 15.19 0.97 17.05
N ALA A 60 13.98 1.39 17.47
CA ALA A 60 13.36 2.63 16.99
C ALA A 60 14.24 3.85 17.29
N GLY A 61 14.80 3.95 18.50
CA GLY A 61 15.73 5.03 18.87
C GLY A 61 16.95 5.11 17.96
N ARG A 62 17.53 3.98 17.56
CA ARG A 62 18.65 3.94 16.59
C ARG A 62 18.22 4.44 15.21
N LEU A 63 17.03 4.07 14.73
CA LEU A 63 16.52 4.50 13.43
C LEU A 63 16.16 5.99 13.41
N ASN A 64 15.64 6.51 14.53
CA ASN A 64 15.25 7.92 14.67
C ASN A 64 16.45 8.90 14.51
N SER A 65 17.68 8.45 14.76
CA SER A 65 18.89 9.24 14.49
C SER A 65 19.14 9.49 13.00
N TYR A 66 18.40 8.82 12.11
CA TYR A 66 18.50 8.94 10.65
C TYR A 66 17.22 9.52 10.02
N THR A 67 16.30 10.05 10.83
CA THR A 67 15.08 10.70 10.32
C THR A 67 15.44 11.86 9.39
N THR A 68 14.70 11.97 8.30
CA THR A 68 14.93 12.95 7.23
C THR A 68 13.59 13.53 6.76
N SER A 69 13.61 14.47 5.81
CA SER A 69 12.38 15.03 5.24
C SER A 69 11.61 13.99 4.43
N ASP A 70 10.33 14.25 4.18
CA ASP A 70 9.48 13.39 3.36
C ASP A 70 10.00 13.27 1.91
N GLU A 71 10.60 14.32 1.34
CA GLU A 71 11.19 14.25 0.00
C GLU A 71 12.43 13.37 -0.04
N SER A 72 13.04 13.12 1.13
CA SER A 72 14.29 12.39 1.28
C SER A 72 14.09 11.04 1.96
N GLN A 73 12.89 10.63 2.39
CA GLN A 73 12.69 9.32 3.01
C GLN A 73 12.68 8.18 1.97
N ILE A 74 12.91 6.93 2.40
CA ILE A 74 12.85 5.75 1.51
C ILE A 74 11.41 5.21 1.39
N ALA A 75 10.65 5.26 2.49
CA ALA A 75 9.29 4.72 2.54
C ALA A 75 8.39 5.36 1.47
N GLY A 76 7.74 4.53 0.65
CA GLY A 76 6.84 4.96 -0.42
C GLY A 76 7.53 5.25 -1.76
N THR A 77 8.86 5.09 -1.86
CA THR A 77 9.62 5.33 -3.10
C THR A 77 10.06 4.05 -3.81
N ARG A 78 10.03 2.92 -3.11
CA ARG A 78 10.54 1.62 -3.56
C ARG A 78 9.45 0.82 -4.29
N MET A 79 9.15 1.20 -5.53
CA MET A 79 8.10 0.56 -6.34
C MET A 79 8.34 -0.93 -6.64
N ASP A 80 9.59 -1.37 -6.51
CA ASP A 80 10.01 -2.76 -6.60
C ASP A 80 9.58 -3.60 -5.37
N LEU A 81 9.24 -2.93 -4.26
CA LEU A 81 8.81 -3.57 -3.01
C LEU A 81 7.28 -3.51 -2.83
N PRO A 82 6.69 -4.51 -2.14
CA PRO A 82 5.26 -4.48 -1.81
C PRO A 82 4.86 -3.22 -1.03
N GLY A 83 3.75 -2.60 -1.41
CA GLY A 83 3.29 -1.33 -0.82
C GLY A 83 4.28 -0.18 -1.01
N ARG A 84 5.07 -0.20 -2.10
CA ARG A 84 6.11 0.79 -2.43
C ARG A 84 7.20 0.95 -1.36
N GLY A 85 7.42 -0.11 -0.59
CA GLY A 85 8.33 -0.10 0.55
C GLY A 85 7.82 0.69 1.75
N HIS A 86 6.55 1.09 1.81
CA HIS A 86 6.00 1.81 2.96
C HIS A 86 5.54 0.82 4.06
N PRO A 87 5.87 1.06 5.35
CA PRO A 87 5.56 0.11 6.42
C PRO A 87 4.06 -0.01 6.74
N LEU A 88 3.30 1.07 6.59
CA LEU A 88 1.85 1.10 6.88
C LEU A 88 0.97 0.68 5.71
N VAL A 89 1.43 0.89 4.48
CA VAL A 89 0.60 0.62 3.30
C VAL A 89 0.47 -0.89 3.15
N VAL A 90 -0.75 -1.36 2.87
CA VAL A 90 -1.03 -2.78 2.61
C VAL A 90 -0.07 -3.28 1.52
N PRO A 91 0.67 -4.38 1.74
CA PRO A 91 1.79 -4.78 0.89
C PRO A 91 1.33 -5.45 -0.41
N TYR A 92 0.58 -4.73 -1.25
CA TYR A 92 0.21 -5.20 -2.59
C TYR A 92 1.41 -5.14 -3.55
N ARG A 93 1.40 -6.00 -4.57
CA ARG A 93 2.39 -6.07 -5.65
C ARG A 93 1.71 -5.88 -6.98
N THR A 94 2.06 -4.84 -7.72
CA THR A 94 1.57 -4.66 -9.09
C THR A 94 2.13 -5.77 -10.00
N THR A 95 1.29 -6.29 -10.90
CA THR A 95 1.64 -7.32 -11.88
C THR A 95 1.59 -6.80 -13.32
N SER A 96 0.71 -5.85 -13.61
CA SER A 96 0.64 -5.14 -14.90
C SER A 96 0.16 -3.71 -14.70
N TRP A 97 0.64 -2.79 -15.52
CA TRP A 97 0.26 -1.39 -15.44
C TRP A 97 0.31 -0.72 -16.81
N THR A 98 -0.80 -0.12 -17.20
CA THR A 98 -0.96 0.69 -18.41
C THR A 98 -1.61 2.03 -18.07
N SER A 99 -1.80 2.90 -19.05
CA SER A 99 -2.51 4.15 -18.82
C SER A 99 -3.97 3.95 -18.38
N VAL A 100 -4.66 2.87 -18.77
CA VAL A 100 -6.12 2.70 -18.53
C VAL A 100 -6.48 1.52 -17.62
N ARG A 101 -5.52 0.66 -17.30
CA ARG A 101 -5.70 -0.53 -16.46
C ARG A 101 -4.46 -0.86 -15.64
N MET A 102 -4.65 -1.33 -14.41
CA MET A 102 -3.61 -1.92 -13.56
C MET A 102 -4.13 -3.22 -12.93
N THR A 103 -3.26 -4.23 -12.82
CA THR A 103 -3.51 -5.45 -12.05
C THR A 103 -2.47 -5.58 -10.95
N ALA A 104 -2.87 -6.10 -9.79
CA ALA A 104 -1.99 -6.34 -8.65
C ALA A 104 -2.46 -7.54 -7.84
N GLU A 105 -1.58 -8.04 -6.98
CA GLU A 105 -1.84 -9.12 -6.03
C GLU A 105 -1.63 -8.60 -4.61
N VAL A 106 -2.38 -9.12 -3.64
CA VAL A 106 -2.21 -8.78 -2.22
C VAL A 106 -2.52 -9.98 -1.33
N THR A 107 -1.77 -10.12 -0.25
CA THR A 107 -2.01 -11.11 0.80
C THR A 107 -2.15 -10.36 2.12
N PHE A 108 -3.27 -10.54 2.81
CA PHE A 108 -3.49 -9.93 4.12
C PHE A 108 -3.07 -10.89 5.23
N THR A 109 -2.19 -10.43 6.11
CA THR A 109 -1.67 -11.16 7.26
C THR A 109 -2.35 -10.75 8.57
N ARG A 110 -1.93 -11.34 9.70
CA ARG A 110 -2.49 -11.15 11.04
C ARG A 110 -2.72 -9.69 11.44
N ILE A 111 -1.82 -8.76 11.11
CA ILE A 111 -2.00 -7.35 11.47
C ILE A 111 -3.24 -6.70 10.82
N HIS A 112 -3.73 -7.28 9.73
CA HIS A 112 -4.89 -6.78 8.99
C HIS A 112 -6.22 -7.36 9.50
N LEU A 113 -6.18 -8.26 10.50
CA LEU A 113 -7.34 -8.92 11.06
C LEU A 113 -8.33 -7.91 11.66
N GLY A 114 -9.59 -8.03 11.28
CA GLY A 114 -10.73 -7.40 11.94
C GLY A 114 -11.38 -8.36 12.92
N ASP A 115 -12.70 -8.54 12.80
CA ASP A 115 -13.44 -9.51 13.59
C ASP A 115 -13.83 -10.73 12.72
N GLY A 116 -14.13 -11.87 13.36
CA GLY A 116 -14.66 -13.06 12.70
C GLY A 116 -13.72 -13.73 11.69
N GLY A 117 -12.40 -13.50 11.80
CA GLY A 117 -11.41 -14.10 10.89
C GLY A 117 -11.33 -13.46 9.50
N ALA A 118 -11.89 -12.26 9.33
CA ALA A 118 -11.83 -11.49 8.10
C ALA A 118 -10.94 -10.25 8.24
N VAL A 119 -10.45 -9.74 7.11
CA VAL A 119 -9.71 -8.48 7.06
C VAL A 119 -10.62 -7.33 7.53
N HIS A 120 -10.07 -6.44 8.35
CA HIS A 120 -10.80 -5.26 8.82
C HIS A 120 -11.23 -4.40 7.61
N GLY A 121 -12.50 -4.00 7.56
CA GLY A 121 -13.04 -3.24 6.42
C GLY A 121 -12.24 -1.96 6.12
N GLY A 122 -11.85 -1.22 7.16
CA GLY A 122 -10.99 -0.03 7.02
C GLY A 122 -9.62 -0.30 6.39
N VAL A 123 -9.05 -1.51 6.54
CA VAL A 123 -7.79 -1.90 5.87
C VAL A 123 -8.04 -2.14 4.37
N THR A 124 -9.19 -2.72 4.02
CA THR A 124 -9.60 -2.86 2.62
C THR A 124 -9.81 -1.49 1.96
N ALA A 125 -10.41 -0.54 2.69
CA ALA A 125 -10.54 0.84 2.20
C ALA A 125 -9.18 1.53 2.02
N LEU A 126 -8.24 1.33 2.96
CA LEU A 126 -6.86 1.82 2.83
C LEU A 126 -6.16 1.26 1.59
N LEU A 127 -6.32 -0.04 1.31
CA LEU A 127 -5.81 -0.65 0.08
C LEU A 127 -6.39 0.04 -1.16
N PHE A 128 -7.70 0.27 -1.21
CA PHE A 128 -8.33 0.93 -2.36
C PHE A 128 -7.87 2.37 -2.54
N ASP A 129 -7.78 3.18 -1.49
CA ASP A 129 -7.27 4.56 -1.60
C ASP A 129 -5.85 4.58 -2.20
N GLU A 130 -4.97 3.72 -1.68
CA GLU A 130 -3.60 3.62 -2.15
C GLU A 130 -3.53 3.17 -3.62
N VAL A 131 -4.20 2.08 -3.98
CA VAL A 131 -4.19 1.50 -5.33
C VAL A 131 -4.75 2.49 -6.35
N LEU A 132 -5.91 3.08 -6.04
CA LEU A 132 -6.59 4.04 -6.91
C LEU A 132 -5.81 5.35 -7.03
N GLY A 133 -5.33 5.90 -5.90
CA GLY A 133 -4.56 7.13 -5.88
C GLY A 133 -3.24 6.98 -6.62
N ARG A 134 -2.59 5.83 -6.49
CA ARG A 134 -1.37 5.53 -7.23
C ARG A 134 -1.64 5.40 -8.72
N PHE A 135 -2.72 4.73 -9.11
CA PHE A 135 -3.13 4.59 -10.50
C PHE A 135 -3.51 5.95 -11.12
N ALA A 136 -4.21 6.80 -10.38
CA ALA A 136 -4.62 8.15 -10.80
C ALA A 136 -3.43 9.06 -11.17
N ASN A 137 -2.29 8.87 -10.51
CA ASN A 137 -1.08 9.70 -10.71
C ASN A 137 -0.05 9.06 -11.67
N HIS A 138 -0.38 7.95 -12.33
CA HIS A 138 0.50 7.30 -13.31
C HIS A 138 0.52 8.08 -14.63
N GLY A 139 1.65 8.75 -14.93
CA GLY A 139 1.85 9.48 -16.19
C GLY A 139 0.88 10.66 -16.41
N ARG A 140 0.34 11.23 -15.32
CA ARG A 140 -0.70 12.26 -15.33
C ARG A 140 -0.30 13.46 -14.47
N GLN A 141 -1.06 14.54 -14.59
CA GLN A 141 -0.96 15.63 -13.62
C GLN A 141 -1.26 15.11 -12.21
N PRO A 142 -0.59 15.67 -11.19
CA PRO A 142 -0.91 15.40 -9.81
C PRO A 142 -2.40 15.44 -9.52
N ALA A 143 -2.93 14.40 -8.87
CA ALA A 143 -4.31 14.35 -8.43
C ALA A 143 -4.43 13.95 -6.95
N ARG A 144 -5.53 14.37 -6.33
CA ARG A 144 -5.88 14.03 -4.95
C ARG A 144 -7.23 13.33 -4.90
N THR A 145 -7.39 12.40 -3.97
CA THR A 145 -8.68 11.76 -3.68
C THR A 145 -9.69 12.84 -3.28
N ALA A 146 -10.82 12.89 -3.99
CA ALA A 146 -11.95 13.75 -3.64
C ALA A 146 -13.06 12.95 -2.95
N PHE A 147 -13.31 11.72 -3.40
CA PHE A 147 -14.09 10.74 -2.66
C PHE A 147 -13.58 9.32 -2.94
N LEU A 148 -13.92 8.42 -2.02
CA LEU A 148 -13.78 6.99 -2.16
C LEU A 148 -15.06 6.32 -1.64
N HIS A 149 -15.74 5.57 -2.49
CA HIS A 149 -16.86 4.71 -2.11
C HIS A 149 -16.41 3.26 -2.16
N VAL A 150 -16.62 2.50 -1.07
CA VAL A 150 -16.22 1.10 -0.99
C VAL A 150 -17.44 0.24 -0.70
N ASN A 151 -17.66 -0.78 -1.52
CA ASN A 151 -18.69 -1.79 -1.35
C ASN A 151 -18.06 -3.07 -0.81
N TYR A 152 -18.54 -3.55 0.33
CA TYR A 152 -18.13 -4.82 0.91
C TYR A 152 -19.15 -5.89 0.52
N ARG A 153 -18.78 -6.78 -0.39
CA ARG A 153 -19.71 -7.81 -0.93
C ARG A 153 -19.62 -9.11 -0.16
N ARG A 154 -18.41 -9.49 0.26
CA ARG A 154 -18.09 -10.73 0.98
C ARG A 154 -16.96 -10.47 1.97
N LEU A 155 -16.80 -11.39 2.91
CA LEU A 155 -15.64 -11.37 3.80
C LEU A 155 -14.36 -11.50 2.98
N VAL A 156 -13.40 -10.63 3.29
CA VAL A 156 -12.06 -10.70 2.72
C VAL A 156 -11.21 -11.61 3.61
N PRO A 157 -10.73 -12.76 3.10
CA PRO A 157 -9.95 -13.71 3.89
C PRO A 157 -8.51 -13.19 4.14
N LEU A 158 -7.90 -13.71 5.21
CA LEU A 158 -6.47 -13.60 5.47
C LEU A 158 -5.71 -14.77 4.83
N ASP A 159 -4.39 -14.62 4.73
CA ASP A 159 -3.42 -15.67 4.38
C ASP A 159 -3.68 -16.38 3.04
N VAL A 160 -4.35 -15.69 2.11
CA VAL A 160 -4.55 -16.12 0.72
C VAL A 160 -4.21 -14.97 -0.24
N ASP A 161 -3.77 -15.33 -1.43
CA ASP A 161 -3.46 -14.36 -2.48
C ASP A 161 -4.75 -13.88 -3.14
N LEU A 162 -4.93 -12.57 -3.20
CA LEU A 162 -6.10 -11.91 -3.76
C LEU A 162 -5.72 -11.04 -4.95
N ASP A 163 -6.59 -11.03 -5.95
CA ASP A 163 -6.42 -10.26 -7.17
C ASP A 163 -7.05 -8.88 -7.05
N ILE A 164 -6.33 -7.87 -7.50
CA ILE A 164 -6.78 -6.50 -7.63
C ILE A 164 -6.82 -6.12 -9.10
N LEU A 165 -7.96 -5.62 -9.57
CA LEU A 165 -8.12 -5.01 -10.88
C LEU A 165 -8.51 -3.55 -10.71
N THR A 166 -7.79 -2.64 -11.37
CA THR A 166 -8.10 -1.21 -11.40
C THR A 166 -8.23 -0.70 -12.83
N LYS A 167 -9.19 0.18 -13.10
CA LYS A 167 -9.43 0.75 -14.44
C LYS A 167 -9.90 2.20 -14.39
N VAL A 168 -9.58 2.96 -15.43
CA VAL A 168 -10.20 4.27 -15.66
C VAL A 168 -11.60 4.04 -16.24
N ASP A 169 -12.63 4.59 -15.61
CA ASP A 169 -13.98 4.54 -16.16
C ASP A 169 -14.28 5.76 -17.04
N ARG A 170 -13.91 6.96 -16.57
CA ARG A 170 -14.08 8.20 -17.35
C ARG A 170 -13.20 9.34 -16.82
N ALA A 171 -12.99 10.34 -17.68
CA ALA A 171 -12.28 11.58 -17.36
C ALA A 171 -13.08 12.80 -17.83
N GLU A 172 -13.17 13.84 -16.99
CA GLU A 172 -13.96 15.06 -17.24
C GLU A 172 -13.18 16.29 -16.76
N GLY A 173 -12.48 16.94 -17.69
CA GLY A 173 -11.61 18.07 -17.36
C GLY A 173 -10.54 17.66 -16.35
N ARG A 174 -10.60 18.21 -15.13
CA ARG A 174 -9.68 17.87 -14.03
C ARG A 174 -10.10 16.65 -13.21
N LYS A 175 -11.23 16.02 -13.52
CA LYS A 175 -11.79 14.90 -12.76
C LYS A 175 -11.45 13.57 -13.43
N LEU A 176 -10.97 12.61 -12.64
CA LEU A 176 -10.68 11.24 -13.08
C LEU A 176 -11.45 10.27 -12.19
N TYR A 177 -12.30 9.45 -12.79
CA TYR A 177 -13.09 8.44 -12.10
C TYR A 177 -12.50 7.06 -12.38
N ILE A 178 -12.21 6.33 -11.31
CA ILE A 178 -11.46 5.08 -11.34
C ILE A 178 -12.20 4.08 -10.47
N THR A 179 -12.33 2.85 -10.94
CA THR A 179 -12.83 1.74 -10.14
C THR A 179 -11.75 0.71 -9.87
N ALA A 180 -11.90 0.00 -8.75
CA ALA A 180 -11.12 -1.18 -8.45
C ALA A 180 -11.98 -2.31 -7.89
N GLU A 181 -11.57 -3.55 -8.15
CA GLU A 181 -12.17 -4.78 -7.62
C GLU A 181 -11.08 -5.57 -6.88
N LEU A 182 -11.41 -6.09 -5.70
CA LEU A 182 -10.64 -7.09 -4.96
C LEU A 182 -11.39 -8.42 -5.05
N SER A 183 -10.73 -9.46 -5.55
CA SER A 183 -11.36 -10.75 -5.84
C SER A 183 -10.51 -11.94 -5.44
N HIS A 184 -11.17 -13.09 -5.27
CA HIS A 184 -10.53 -14.40 -5.06
C HIS A 184 -11.20 -15.40 -6.00
N ASP A 185 -10.41 -16.10 -6.82
CA ASP A 185 -10.90 -17.06 -7.81
C ASP A 185 -12.06 -16.50 -8.68
N GLY A 186 -11.91 -15.25 -9.13
CA GLY A 186 -12.92 -14.54 -9.94
C GLY A 186 -14.17 -14.08 -9.19
N THR A 187 -14.27 -14.34 -7.88
CA THR A 187 -15.37 -13.84 -7.04
C THR A 187 -14.99 -12.50 -6.42
N VAL A 188 -15.74 -11.43 -6.75
CA VAL A 188 -15.53 -10.11 -6.16
C VAL A 188 -15.91 -10.13 -4.67
N LEU A 189 -14.95 -9.76 -3.83
CA LEU A 189 -15.09 -9.67 -2.38
C LEU A 189 -15.43 -8.23 -1.94
N ALA A 190 -14.77 -7.25 -2.56
CA ALA A 190 -15.04 -5.83 -2.39
C ALA A 190 -14.73 -5.08 -3.69
N ASP A 191 -15.35 -3.93 -3.88
CA ASP A 191 -15.04 -3.00 -4.97
C ASP A 191 -15.09 -1.56 -4.48
N ALA A 192 -14.46 -0.67 -5.24
CA ALA A 192 -14.45 0.74 -4.94
C ALA A 192 -14.57 1.60 -6.19
N GLU A 193 -15.20 2.77 -6.02
CA GLU A 193 -15.16 3.89 -6.97
C GLU A 193 -14.47 5.07 -6.29
N GLY A 194 -13.48 5.64 -6.96
CA GLY A 194 -12.79 6.85 -6.51
C GLY A 194 -12.84 7.96 -7.55
N LEU A 195 -13.03 9.18 -7.06
CA LEU A 195 -12.82 10.39 -7.85
C LEU A 195 -11.50 11.05 -7.43
N PHE A 196 -10.66 11.33 -8.41
CA PHE A 196 -9.40 12.04 -8.24
C PHE A 196 -9.45 13.35 -9.00
N VAL A 197 -9.06 14.45 -8.35
CA VAL A 197 -9.08 15.78 -8.95
C VAL A 197 -7.65 16.28 -9.15
N ALA A 198 -7.32 16.64 -10.38
CA ALA A 198 -6.03 17.20 -10.74
C ALA A 198 -5.81 18.56 -10.04
N VAL A 199 -4.69 18.68 -9.35
CA VAL A 199 -4.23 19.90 -8.68
C VAL A 199 -3.14 20.54 -9.53
N SER A 200 -3.21 21.87 -9.67
CA SER A 200 -2.14 22.65 -10.28
C SER A 200 -0.87 22.48 -9.44
N ALA A 201 0.30 22.38 -10.09
CA ALA A 201 1.56 22.51 -9.37
C ALA A 201 1.59 23.90 -8.71
N GLN A 202 1.85 23.93 -7.39
CA GLN A 202 2.18 25.16 -6.67
C GLN A 202 3.64 25.52 -6.93
#